data_AF-A0A945NW83-F1
#
_entry.id   AF-A0A945NW83-F1
#
_cell.length_a   1.000
_cell.length_b   1.000
_cell.length_c   1.000
_cell.angle_alpha   90.00
_cell.angle_beta   90.00
_cell.angle_gamma   90.00
#
_symmetry.space_group_name_H-M   'P 1'
#
loop_
_entity.id
_entity.type
_entity.pdbx_description
1 polymer ?
#
loop_
_entity_poly.entity_id
_entity_poly.type
_entity_poly.pdbx_seq_one_letter_code
_entity_poly.pdbx_strand_id
1 'polypeptide(L)'
;MTMMRLPWIALATVLAACGGSVSGSTDSATGSGALPPPTVSGVGVLPATIPAVPSAAFESLGARPLTADGEIAELIGDQVAGNRLLMIGDSILAGTETRYGGELCAALEPLGWAVEVAAEAGRFVEFGVSVANQRVPRPSADQSAAAGAGSSPSTVLQPADANDWDAAALFLGSNYDGDQENYDTKMRVILDRLAPRPTLLFTVTEYRTNYSDVTAVINGLVADYPNVTLIDWATAARTPGVLRPDGLHPNDAGEFVLVNLIAAALGEAPTGEADCIRSQFRDDSAINEGNGSPNIDDSSSDTPRTVSTTPSAGSGATTTVATSPSGGSGGTTTVPTSTDPPVTDPPPVTDPPPVTDPPTSTDPPVTDPPPV
;
A
#
# COMPACT_ATOMS: atom_id res chain seq x y z
N MET A 1 -18.02 26.30 61.39
CA MET A 1 -18.05 25.44 62.59
C MET A 1 -18.17 23.99 62.11
N THR A 2 -17.05 23.27 62.07
CA THR A 2 -16.74 22.13 62.99
C THR A 2 -17.52 20.87 62.55
N MET A 3 -16.98 19.69 62.25
CA MET A 3 -15.64 19.12 62.35
C MET A 3 -15.63 17.79 61.56
N MET A 4 -14.46 17.50 61.02
CA MET A 4 -13.94 16.22 60.52
C MET A 4 -14.00 15.10 61.58
N ARG A 5 -14.33 13.86 61.19
CA ARG A 5 -14.11 12.63 61.98
C ARG A 5 -13.88 11.39 61.09
N LEU A 6 -12.61 11.06 60.82
CA LEU A 6 -12.04 9.71 61.04
C LEU A 6 -11.62 9.67 62.52
N PRO A 7 -11.49 8.52 63.26
CA PRO A 7 -10.59 7.37 62.97
C PRO A 7 -11.19 5.98 63.40
N TRP A 8 -10.61 4.78 63.29
CA TRP A 8 -9.40 4.21 63.95
C TRP A 8 -9.02 2.85 63.34
N ILE A 9 -7.71 2.57 63.41
CA ILE A 9 -7.00 1.31 63.13
C ILE A 9 -7.11 0.37 64.34
N ALA A 10 -7.21 -0.94 64.12
CA ALA A 10 -6.84 -1.97 65.10
C ALA A 10 -5.95 -3.04 64.43
N LEU A 11 -4.84 -3.34 65.12
CA LEU A 11 -3.73 -4.21 64.72
C LEU A 11 -3.63 -5.39 65.72
N ALA A 12 -3.02 -6.49 65.26
CA ALA A 12 -2.40 -7.61 66.00
C ALA A 12 -3.34 -8.77 66.42
N THR A 13 -2.98 -10.06 66.39
CA THR A 13 -1.66 -10.72 66.43
C THR A 13 -1.70 -12.20 65.97
N VAL A 14 -0.50 -12.75 65.76
CA VAL A 14 -0.03 -14.02 65.18
C VAL A 14 -0.02 -15.25 66.13
N LEU A 15 -0.17 -16.47 65.58
CA LEU A 15 0.47 -17.76 65.98
C LEU A 15 0.54 -18.67 64.71
N ALA A 16 1.71 -18.98 64.11
CA ALA A 16 2.70 -20.05 64.42
C ALA A 16 2.13 -21.49 64.36
N ALA A 17 2.71 -22.55 63.77
CA ALA A 17 3.87 -22.84 62.92
C ALA A 17 3.84 -24.36 62.53
N CYS A 18 4.89 -24.83 61.83
CA CYS A 18 5.29 -26.20 61.39
C CYS A 18 4.96 -26.52 59.92
N GLY A 19 5.90 -26.87 59.03
CA GLY A 19 7.32 -27.21 59.16
C GLY A 19 7.65 -28.32 58.14
N GLY A 20 8.69 -28.13 57.32
CA GLY A 20 9.14 -29.15 56.37
C GLY A 20 10.17 -28.65 55.37
N SER A 21 11.43 -28.53 55.83
CA SER A 21 12.60 -28.27 54.98
C SER A 21 13.24 -29.60 54.58
N VAL A 22 13.62 -29.76 53.30
CA VAL A 22 14.74 -30.62 52.89
C VAL A 22 15.67 -29.78 52.03
N SER A 23 16.90 -29.65 52.51
CA SER A 23 18.05 -29.10 51.80
C SER A 23 18.76 -30.21 51.02
N GLY A 24 19.37 -29.86 49.89
CA GLY A 24 20.22 -30.76 49.13
C GLY A 24 20.89 -30.09 47.93
N SER A 25 21.90 -29.26 48.24
CA SER A 25 23.12 -28.98 47.49
C SER A 25 23.08 -28.52 46.02
N THR A 26 23.61 -27.30 45.86
CA THR A 26 24.26 -26.67 44.71
C THR A 26 24.85 -27.60 43.64
N ASP A 27 24.51 -27.33 42.38
CA ASP A 27 25.47 -27.20 41.29
C ASP A 27 24.98 -26.17 40.26
N SER A 28 25.88 -25.26 39.89
CA SER A 28 25.69 -24.25 38.85
C SER A 28 25.76 -24.90 37.45
N ALA A 29 24.71 -24.76 36.64
CA ALA A 29 24.81 -24.82 35.19
C ALA A 29 23.65 -24.06 34.53
N THR A 30 23.98 -22.95 33.89
CA THR A 30 23.18 -22.20 32.93
C THR A 30 22.88 -23.10 31.72
N GLY A 31 21.60 -23.31 31.41
CA GLY A 31 21.18 -24.09 30.24
C GLY A 31 19.73 -23.78 29.86
N SER A 32 19.55 -22.89 28.88
CA SER A 32 18.28 -22.66 28.20
C SER A 32 17.85 -23.95 27.49
N GLY A 33 16.75 -24.54 27.95
CA GLY A 33 16.07 -25.62 27.23
C GLY A 33 15.19 -25.04 26.13
N ALA A 34 15.75 -24.85 24.93
CA ALA A 34 14.97 -24.58 23.73
C ALA A 34 14.19 -25.84 23.34
N LEU A 35 12.87 -25.70 23.14
CA LEU A 35 12.06 -26.74 22.50
C LEU A 35 12.53 -26.91 21.04
N PRO A 36 12.60 -28.14 20.51
CA PRO A 36 12.99 -28.35 19.12
C PRO A 36 11.94 -27.76 18.17
N PRO A 37 12.34 -27.18 17.02
CA PRO A 37 11.42 -26.63 16.04
C PRO A 37 10.54 -27.74 15.42
N PRO A 38 9.30 -27.44 15.03
CA PRO A 38 8.44 -28.40 14.35
C PRO A 38 8.99 -28.66 12.94
N THR A 39 9.78 -29.73 12.77
CA THR A 39 10.24 -30.18 11.45
C THR A 39 9.37 -31.34 10.97
N VAL A 40 8.69 -31.16 9.84
CA VAL A 40 8.18 -32.28 9.04
C VAL A 40 9.36 -32.88 8.29
N SER A 41 9.60 -34.19 8.42
CA SER A 41 10.68 -34.86 7.66
C SER A 41 10.42 -34.78 6.16
N GLY A 42 11.35 -34.21 5.39
CA GLY A 42 11.33 -34.21 3.93
C GLY A 42 11.32 -32.83 3.25
N VAL A 43 11.16 -31.74 4.01
CA VAL A 43 11.40 -30.37 3.52
C VAL A 43 12.75 -29.88 4.04
N GLY A 44 13.59 -29.39 3.13
CA GLY A 44 14.90 -28.82 3.47
C GLY A 44 14.76 -27.65 4.45
N VAL A 45 15.82 -27.40 5.21
CA VAL A 45 15.91 -26.26 6.12
C VAL A 45 15.75 -24.97 5.29
N LEU A 46 14.70 -24.19 5.59
CA LEU A 46 14.51 -22.84 5.05
C LEU A 46 15.78 -22.01 5.33
N PRO A 47 16.36 -21.32 4.34
CA PRO A 47 17.47 -20.40 4.58
C PRO A 47 17.08 -19.38 5.64
N ALA A 48 17.95 -19.17 6.63
CA ALA A 48 17.70 -18.33 7.81
C ALA A 48 17.73 -16.81 7.53
N THR A 49 17.25 -16.36 6.36
CA THR A 49 17.44 -14.97 5.91
C THR A 49 16.22 -14.33 5.26
N ILE A 50 15.01 -14.85 5.51
CA ILE A 50 13.84 -13.97 5.45
C ILE A 50 13.89 -13.15 6.75
N PRO A 51 13.97 -11.81 6.71
CA PRO A 51 13.81 -11.00 7.90
C PRO A 51 12.47 -11.37 8.53
N ALA A 52 12.51 -12.03 9.68
CA ALA A 52 11.32 -12.24 10.48
C ALA A 52 10.87 -10.86 10.95
N VAL A 53 9.92 -10.26 10.24
CA VAL A 53 9.14 -9.14 10.77
C VAL A 53 8.50 -9.67 12.05
N PRO A 54 8.79 -9.10 13.23
CA PRO A 54 8.30 -9.68 14.47
C PRO A 54 6.77 -9.65 14.46
N SER A 55 6.12 -10.82 14.61
CA SER A 55 4.65 -10.94 14.74
C SER A 55 4.06 -10.01 15.81
N ALA A 56 4.87 -9.55 16.77
CA ALA A 56 4.48 -8.55 17.75
C ALA A 56 4.12 -7.18 17.13
N ALA A 57 4.69 -6.79 15.99
CA ALA A 57 4.28 -5.59 15.25
C ALA A 57 2.90 -5.78 14.61
N PHE A 58 2.60 -6.98 14.10
CA PHE A 58 1.30 -7.32 13.51
C PHE A 58 0.17 -7.44 14.56
N GLU A 59 0.44 -7.99 15.73
CA GLU A 59 -0.54 -8.03 16.83
C GLU A 59 -0.77 -6.65 17.46
N SER A 60 0.26 -5.80 17.50
CA SER A 60 0.18 -4.42 17.99
C SER A 60 -0.53 -3.46 17.03
N LEU A 61 -0.62 -3.78 15.73
CA LEU A 61 -1.27 -2.95 14.72
C LEU A 61 -2.76 -3.25 14.54
N GLY A 62 -3.34 -4.17 15.34
CA GLY A 62 -4.77 -4.46 15.32
C GLY A 62 -5.23 -4.88 13.91
N ALA A 63 -4.88 -6.09 13.49
CA ALA A 63 -5.01 -6.60 12.12
C ALA A 63 -6.41 -6.56 11.48
N ARG A 64 -7.44 -6.02 12.15
CA ARG A 64 -8.73 -5.74 11.52
C ARG A 64 -8.93 -4.23 11.42
N PRO A 65 -9.35 -3.71 10.26
CA PRO A 65 -9.62 -2.29 10.10
C PRO A 65 -10.61 -1.81 11.15
N LEU A 66 -10.53 -0.54 11.50
CA LEU A 66 -11.50 0.07 12.40
C LEU A 66 -12.51 0.90 11.59
N THR A 67 -13.76 0.90 12.02
CA THR A 67 -14.75 1.87 11.55
C THR A 67 -14.42 3.28 12.06
N ALA A 68 -15.14 4.28 11.55
CA ALA A 68 -15.07 5.66 12.05
C ALA A 68 -15.13 5.77 13.59
N ASP A 69 -15.92 4.88 14.19
CA ASP A 69 -16.22 4.84 15.63
C ASP A 69 -15.19 4.02 16.43
N GLY A 70 -14.15 3.49 15.78
CA GLY A 70 -13.10 2.68 16.42
C GLY A 70 -13.51 1.23 16.69
N GLU A 71 -14.60 0.74 16.08
CA GLU A 71 -15.00 -0.66 16.18
C GLU A 71 -14.30 -1.51 15.12
N ILE A 72 -14.13 -2.81 15.37
CA ILE A 72 -13.60 -3.74 14.37
C ILE A 72 -14.57 -3.78 13.17
N ALA A 73 -14.10 -3.34 12.00
CA ALA A 73 -14.86 -3.37 10.77
C ALA A 73 -15.09 -4.82 10.29
N GLU A 74 -16.24 -5.03 9.65
CA GLU A 74 -16.52 -6.24 8.90
C GLU A 74 -15.54 -6.37 7.73
N LEU A 75 -15.15 -7.61 7.40
CA LEU A 75 -14.25 -7.84 6.27
C LEU A 75 -14.96 -7.49 4.97
N ILE A 76 -14.24 -6.91 4.02
CA ILE A 76 -14.84 -6.52 2.73
C ILE A 76 -15.37 -7.76 1.98
N GLY A 77 -14.68 -8.89 2.07
CA GLY A 77 -15.09 -10.16 1.48
C GLY A 77 -16.43 -10.68 2.00
N ASP A 78 -16.82 -10.33 3.23
CA ASP A 78 -18.13 -10.71 3.79
C ASP A 78 -19.26 -9.79 3.29
N GLN A 79 -18.92 -8.62 2.76
CA GLN A 79 -19.87 -7.57 2.32
C GLN A 79 -20.21 -7.62 0.83
N VAL A 80 -19.45 -8.37 0.03
CA VAL A 80 -19.56 -8.38 -1.44
C VAL A 80 -19.95 -9.75 -1.99
N ALA A 81 -20.37 -9.81 -3.26
CA ALA A 81 -20.78 -11.06 -3.91
C ALA A 81 -19.68 -11.66 -4.80
N GLY A 82 -18.88 -10.82 -5.45
CA GLY A 82 -17.76 -11.22 -6.30
C GLY A 82 -16.40 -10.92 -5.67
N ASN A 83 -15.35 -11.02 -6.48
CA ASN A 83 -13.96 -10.92 -6.06
C ASN A 83 -13.17 -9.80 -6.73
N ARG A 84 -13.82 -8.86 -7.42
CA ARG A 84 -13.10 -7.84 -8.20
C ARG A 84 -12.78 -6.60 -7.35
N LEU A 85 -11.51 -6.29 -7.21
CA LEU A 85 -11.00 -5.15 -6.45
C LEU A 85 -10.31 -4.13 -7.37
N LEU A 86 -10.79 -2.89 -7.35
CA LEU A 86 -10.11 -1.75 -7.97
C LEU A 86 -9.29 -1.01 -6.92
N MET A 87 -7.98 -0.91 -7.10
CA MET A 87 -7.12 -0.14 -6.21
C MET A 87 -6.60 1.10 -6.90
N ILE A 88 -6.95 2.27 -6.36
CA ILE A 88 -6.61 3.59 -6.90
C ILE A 88 -5.55 4.21 -6.00
N GLY A 89 -4.41 4.62 -6.55
CA GLY A 89 -3.39 5.27 -5.72
C GLY A 89 -2.27 5.97 -6.47
N ASP A 90 -1.25 6.37 -5.70
CA ASP A 90 -0.04 7.05 -6.18
C ASP A 90 1.20 6.13 -6.12
N SER A 91 2.40 6.70 -6.00
CA SER A 91 3.66 5.95 -6.01
C SER A 91 3.74 4.87 -4.93
N ILE A 92 3.15 5.09 -3.76
CA ILE A 92 3.18 4.13 -2.66
C ILE A 92 2.47 2.84 -3.06
N LEU A 93 1.30 2.96 -3.67
CA LEU A 93 0.54 1.79 -4.11
C LEU A 93 1.10 1.24 -5.44
N ALA A 94 1.56 2.11 -6.34
CA ALA A 94 2.16 1.72 -7.61
C ALA A 94 3.36 0.78 -7.40
N GLY A 95 4.18 1.01 -6.36
CA GLY A 95 5.33 0.16 -6.01
C GLY A 95 4.99 -1.31 -5.78
N THR A 96 3.75 -1.62 -5.38
CA THR A 96 3.30 -3.00 -5.14
C THR A 96 2.76 -3.72 -6.38
N GLU A 97 2.70 -3.04 -7.54
CA GLU A 97 2.23 -3.64 -8.81
C GLU A 97 3.31 -4.55 -9.42
N THR A 98 2.88 -5.54 -10.20
CA THR A 98 3.73 -6.53 -10.91
C THR A 98 4.91 -5.98 -11.71
N ARG A 99 4.87 -4.72 -12.10
CA ARG A 99 5.90 -4.03 -12.88
C ARG A 99 7.08 -3.56 -12.03
N TYR A 100 6.96 -3.62 -10.71
CA TYR A 100 8.04 -3.35 -9.77
C TYR A 100 8.36 -4.59 -8.93
N GLY A 101 7.39 -5.10 -8.16
CA GLY A 101 7.58 -6.27 -7.30
C GLY A 101 6.40 -7.25 -7.26
N GLY A 102 5.17 -6.75 -7.42
CA GLY A 102 3.97 -7.59 -7.52
C GLY A 102 3.49 -8.16 -6.19
N GLU A 103 3.97 -7.63 -5.07
CA GLU A 103 3.68 -8.06 -3.70
C GLU A 103 2.18 -8.11 -3.43
N LEU A 104 1.44 -7.12 -3.94
CA LEU A 104 0.02 -7.01 -3.70
C LEU A 104 -0.74 -8.16 -4.38
N CYS A 105 -0.48 -8.44 -5.66
CA CYS A 105 -1.12 -9.57 -6.33
C CYS A 105 -0.71 -10.90 -5.69
N ALA A 106 0.57 -11.06 -5.33
CA ALA A 106 1.07 -12.26 -4.67
C ALA A 106 0.38 -12.54 -3.32
N ALA A 107 -0.07 -11.49 -2.61
CA ALA A 107 -0.79 -11.64 -1.36
C ALA A 107 -2.31 -11.82 -1.52
N LEU A 108 -2.92 -11.20 -2.55
CA LEU A 108 -4.38 -11.16 -2.70
C LEU A 108 -4.94 -12.28 -3.59
N GLU A 109 -4.18 -12.80 -4.55
CA GLU A 109 -4.61 -13.95 -5.37
C GLU A 109 -4.87 -15.21 -4.52
N PRO A 110 -4.04 -15.58 -3.53
CA PRO A 110 -4.33 -16.70 -2.64
C PRO A 110 -5.61 -16.54 -1.80
N LEU A 111 -6.04 -15.29 -1.59
CA LEU A 111 -7.31 -14.96 -0.93
C LEU A 111 -8.49 -14.94 -1.91
N GLY A 112 -8.26 -15.22 -3.20
CA GLY A 112 -9.32 -15.32 -4.20
C GLY A 112 -9.63 -14.01 -4.93
N TRP A 113 -8.93 -12.91 -4.67
CA TRP A 113 -9.24 -11.60 -5.27
C TRP A 113 -8.70 -11.47 -6.70
N ALA A 114 -9.50 -10.84 -7.57
CA ALA A 114 -9.10 -10.35 -8.87
C ALA A 114 -8.83 -8.84 -8.79
N VAL A 115 -7.57 -8.42 -8.87
CA VAL A 115 -7.13 -7.10 -8.45
C VAL A 115 -6.56 -6.31 -9.62
N GLU A 116 -7.00 -5.06 -9.80
CA GLU A 116 -6.32 -4.08 -10.65
C GLU A 116 -5.70 -2.97 -9.79
N VAL A 117 -4.39 -2.77 -9.92
CA VAL A 117 -3.67 -1.66 -9.30
C VAL A 117 -3.60 -0.48 -10.26
N ALA A 118 -4.62 0.35 -10.25
CA ALA A 118 -4.69 1.61 -10.97
C ALA A 118 -3.94 2.72 -10.21
N ALA A 119 -2.61 2.62 -10.19
CA ALA A 119 -1.72 3.55 -9.50
C ALA A 119 -0.48 3.92 -10.32
N GLU A 120 -0.09 5.19 -10.23
CA GLU A 120 1.03 5.77 -10.98
C GLU A 120 1.86 6.69 -10.08
N ALA A 121 3.16 6.74 -10.34
CA ALA A 121 4.07 7.58 -9.56
C ALA A 121 3.71 9.07 -9.65
N GLY A 122 3.82 9.78 -8.53
CA GLY A 122 3.66 11.24 -8.45
C GLY A 122 2.24 11.76 -8.73
N ARG A 123 1.23 10.90 -8.72
CA ARG A 123 -0.15 11.30 -8.98
C ARG A 123 -0.81 11.98 -7.79
N PHE A 124 -1.49 13.09 -8.10
CA PHE A 124 -2.37 13.83 -7.20
C PHE A 124 -3.79 13.28 -7.26
N VAL A 125 -4.69 13.82 -6.45
CA VAL A 125 -6.07 13.34 -6.30
C VAL A 125 -6.89 13.37 -7.61
N GLU A 126 -6.58 14.25 -8.56
CA GLU A 126 -7.23 14.33 -9.88
C GLU A 126 -7.08 13.06 -10.70
N PHE A 127 -5.97 12.34 -10.50
CA PHE A 127 -5.76 11.04 -11.12
C PHE A 127 -6.82 10.05 -10.67
N GLY A 128 -7.16 10.02 -9.37
CA GLY A 128 -8.20 9.15 -8.86
C GLY A 128 -9.57 9.43 -9.49
N VAL A 129 -9.89 10.69 -9.75
CA VAL A 129 -11.11 11.06 -10.50
C VAL A 129 -11.07 10.51 -11.92
N SER A 130 -9.90 10.53 -12.56
CA SER A 130 -9.72 9.97 -13.91
C SER A 130 -9.90 8.45 -13.92
N VAL A 131 -9.28 7.74 -12.97
CA VAL A 131 -9.44 6.29 -12.79
C VAL A 131 -10.91 5.93 -12.54
N ALA A 132 -11.56 6.58 -11.58
CA ALA A 132 -12.96 6.30 -11.23
C ALA A 132 -13.92 6.55 -12.41
N ASN A 133 -13.65 7.56 -13.23
CA ASN A 133 -14.46 7.83 -14.44
C ASN A 133 -14.26 6.79 -15.55
N GLN A 134 -13.06 6.24 -15.69
CA GLN A 134 -12.72 5.30 -16.76
C GLN A 134 -12.98 3.84 -16.39
N ARG A 135 -12.82 3.47 -15.12
CA ARG A 135 -12.88 2.06 -14.67
C ARG A 135 -14.19 1.68 -14.03
N VAL A 136 -14.88 2.60 -13.37
CA VAL A 136 -16.19 2.30 -12.76
C VAL A 136 -17.26 2.46 -13.85
N PRO A 137 -18.15 1.49 -14.09
CA PRO A 137 -19.30 1.62 -15.00
C PRO A 137 -20.32 2.65 -14.52
N ARG A 138 -20.91 3.43 -15.43
CA ARG A 138 -22.01 4.36 -15.07
C ARG A 138 -23.31 3.57 -15.07
N PRO A 139 -24.23 3.80 -14.10
CA PRO A 139 -25.58 3.29 -14.23
C PRO A 139 -26.12 3.73 -15.58
N SER A 140 -26.68 2.80 -16.35
CA SER A 140 -27.30 3.14 -17.62
C SER A 140 -28.41 4.18 -17.40
N ALA A 141 -28.72 4.99 -18.42
CA ALA A 141 -29.78 6.00 -18.34
C ALA A 141 -31.14 5.39 -17.91
N ASP A 142 -31.36 4.12 -18.23
CA ASP A 142 -32.55 3.36 -17.86
C ASP A 142 -32.57 2.97 -16.38
N GLN A 143 -31.41 2.70 -15.77
CA GLN A 143 -31.29 2.39 -14.33
C GLN A 143 -31.41 3.64 -13.45
N SER A 144 -30.91 4.79 -13.94
CA SER A 144 -30.98 6.07 -13.23
C SER A 144 -32.38 6.69 -13.23
N ALA A 145 -33.21 6.38 -14.24
CA ALA A 145 -34.64 6.72 -14.24
C ALA A 145 -35.48 5.84 -13.29
N ALA A 146 -35.10 4.56 -13.11
CA ALA A 146 -35.80 3.62 -12.23
C ALA A 146 -35.63 3.95 -10.73
N ALA A 147 -34.49 4.55 -10.34
CA ALA A 147 -34.26 5.00 -8.97
C ALA A 147 -35.07 6.26 -8.58
N GLY A 148 -35.53 7.05 -9.56
CA GLY A 148 -36.32 8.27 -9.33
C GLY A 148 -37.83 8.05 -9.26
N ALA A 149 -38.34 6.89 -9.68
CA ALA A 149 -39.76 6.56 -9.65
C ALA A 149 -40.01 5.54 -8.53
N GLY A 150 -40.67 5.96 -7.44
CA GLY A 150 -40.95 5.21 -6.21
C GLY A 150 -41.66 3.86 -6.39
N SER A 151 -40.95 2.91 -7.00
CA SER A 151 -41.40 1.55 -7.29
C SER A 151 -40.92 0.65 -6.17
N SER A 152 -41.83 -0.18 -5.66
CA SER A 152 -41.61 -1.10 -4.53
C SER A 152 -40.33 -1.95 -4.64
N PRO A 153 -39.69 -2.32 -3.51
CA PRO A 153 -38.43 -3.04 -3.49
C PRO A 153 -38.69 -4.52 -3.80
N SER A 154 -38.81 -4.84 -5.08
CA SER A 154 -38.69 -6.21 -5.59
C SER A 154 -38.03 -6.16 -6.96
N THR A 155 -37.02 -5.31 -7.10
CA THR A 155 -36.04 -5.44 -8.18
C THR A 155 -34.92 -6.26 -7.58
N VAL A 156 -34.87 -7.54 -7.94
CA VAL A 156 -33.68 -8.36 -7.83
C VAL A 156 -32.53 -7.49 -8.33
N LEU A 157 -31.55 -7.19 -7.47
CA LEU A 157 -30.31 -6.55 -7.88
C LEU A 157 -29.84 -7.32 -9.11
N GLN A 158 -29.92 -6.69 -10.29
CA GLN A 158 -29.24 -7.24 -11.45
C GLN A 158 -27.79 -7.41 -11.00
N PRO A 159 -27.17 -8.59 -11.19
CA PRO A 159 -25.77 -8.74 -10.87
C PRO A 159 -25.07 -7.57 -11.54
N ALA A 160 -24.22 -6.87 -10.77
CA ALA A 160 -23.32 -5.88 -11.34
C ALA A 160 -22.73 -6.50 -12.60
N ASP A 161 -22.66 -5.74 -13.70
CA ASP A 161 -22.12 -6.25 -14.95
C ASP A 161 -20.88 -7.10 -14.63
N ALA A 162 -20.69 -8.28 -15.21
CA ALA A 162 -19.60 -9.19 -14.80
C ALA A 162 -18.17 -8.56 -14.89
N ASN A 163 -18.09 -7.36 -15.45
CA ASN A 163 -16.90 -6.52 -15.56
C ASN A 163 -16.83 -5.35 -14.57
N ASP A 164 -17.82 -5.19 -13.71
CA ASP A 164 -17.86 -4.19 -12.66
C ASP A 164 -17.04 -4.65 -11.46
N TRP A 165 -16.75 -3.72 -10.57
CA TRP A 165 -15.98 -3.96 -9.36
C TRP A 165 -16.91 -4.40 -8.22
N ASP A 166 -16.39 -5.14 -7.28
CA ASP A 166 -17.11 -5.54 -6.05
C ASP A 166 -16.71 -4.64 -4.88
N ALA A 167 -15.43 -4.31 -4.82
CA ALA A 167 -14.84 -3.43 -3.81
C ALA A 167 -13.82 -2.48 -4.43
N ALA A 168 -13.44 -1.46 -3.65
CA ALA A 168 -12.38 -0.54 -4.02
C ALA A 168 -11.41 -0.24 -2.88
N ALA A 169 -10.22 0.24 -3.22
CA ALA A 169 -9.27 0.83 -2.29
C ALA A 169 -8.78 2.17 -2.85
N LEU A 170 -8.67 3.18 -1.99
CA LEU A 170 -8.27 4.53 -2.36
C LEU A 170 -7.13 5.01 -1.46
N PHE A 171 -5.93 5.14 -2.05
CA PHE A 171 -4.73 5.59 -1.36
C PHE A 171 -4.06 6.72 -2.14
N LEU A 172 -4.59 7.92 -1.99
CA LEU A 172 -4.09 9.16 -2.58
C LEU A 172 -3.87 10.20 -1.49
N GLY A 173 -3.06 11.21 -1.78
CA GLY A 173 -2.77 12.32 -0.87
C GLY A 173 -1.31 12.36 -0.40
N SER A 174 -0.49 11.35 -0.74
CA SER A 174 0.96 11.41 -0.54
C SER A 174 1.61 12.47 -1.44
N ASN A 175 0.92 12.83 -2.53
CA ASN A 175 1.17 14.02 -3.34
C ASN A 175 0.04 15.03 -3.06
N TYR A 176 0.34 16.00 -2.19
CA TYR A 176 -0.57 17.08 -1.81
C TYR A 176 0.06 18.43 -2.14
N ASP A 177 -0.69 19.27 -2.87
CA ASP A 177 -0.26 20.58 -3.36
C ASP A 177 -0.54 21.74 -2.37
N GLY A 178 -1.22 21.45 -1.26
CA GLY A 178 -1.61 22.45 -0.26
C GLY A 178 -3.02 23.00 -0.44
N ASP A 179 -3.82 22.48 -1.37
CA ASP A 179 -5.22 22.87 -1.57
C ASP A 179 -6.18 21.86 -0.93
N GLN A 180 -6.56 22.13 0.33
CA GLN A 180 -7.43 21.26 1.11
C GLN A 180 -8.83 21.13 0.50
N GLU A 181 -9.37 22.24 -0.04
CA GLU A 181 -10.73 22.28 -0.61
C GLU A 181 -10.78 21.46 -1.91
N ASN A 182 -9.78 21.62 -2.76
CA ASN A 182 -9.66 20.80 -3.96
C ASN A 182 -9.48 19.32 -3.60
N TYR A 183 -8.61 19.01 -2.62
CA TYR A 183 -8.42 17.62 -2.17
C TYR A 183 -9.73 16.98 -1.68
N ASP A 184 -10.46 17.63 -0.78
CA ASP A 184 -11.78 17.16 -0.32
C ASP A 184 -12.77 16.98 -1.48
N THR A 185 -12.88 17.99 -2.34
CA THR A 185 -13.80 17.96 -3.48
C THR A 185 -13.52 16.78 -4.40
N LYS A 186 -12.25 16.50 -4.73
CA LYS A 186 -11.90 15.40 -5.62
C LYS A 186 -12.06 14.04 -4.95
N MET A 187 -11.73 13.92 -3.67
CA MET A 187 -11.98 12.69 -2.91
C MET A 187 -13.46 12.34 -2.87
N ARG A 188 -14.35 13.33 -2.64
CA ARG A 188 -15.81 13.13 -2.69
C ARG A 188 -16.28 12.67 -4.07
N VAL A 189 -15.78 13.27 -5.15
CA VAL A 189 -16.10 12.83 -6.52
C VAL A 189 -15.73 11.35 -6.74
N ILE A 190 -14.59 10.90 -6.21
CA ILE A 190 -14.18 9.50 -6.31
C ILE A 190 -15.10 8.61 -5.47
N LEU A 191 -15.36 8.96 -4.22
CA LEU A 191 -16.18 8.15 -3.31
C LEU A 191 -17.65 8.07 -3.75
N ASP A 192 -18.23 9.17 -4.24
CA ASP A 192 -19.56 9.18 -4.86
C ASP A 192 -19.64 8.24 -6.06
N ARG A 193 -18.53 8.14 -6.82
CA ARG A 193 -18.45 7.28 -7.99
C ARG A 193 -18.35 5.80 -7.62
N LEU A 194 -17.66 5.50 -6.51
CA LEU A 194 -17.49 4.15 -5.98
C LEU A 194 -18.73 3.67 -5.22
N ALA A 195 -19.49 4.58 -4.59
CA ALA A 195 -20.68 4.26 -3.83
C ALA A 195 -21.72 3.48 -4.67
N PRO A 196 -22.40 2.49 -4.06
CA PRO A 196 -22.36 2.11 -2.64
C PRO A 196 -21.30 1.04 -2.29
N ARG A 197 -20.29 0.78 -3.14
CA ARG A 197 -19.33 -0.33 -2.91
C ARG A 197 -18.53 -0.15 -1.63
N PRO A 198 -18.29 -1.25 -0.89
CA PRO A 198 -17.30 -1.24 0.17
C PRO A 198 -15.95 -0.72 -0.32
N THR A 199 -15.42 0.31 0.35
CA THR A 199 -14.21 1.02 -0.07
C THR A 199 -13.23 1.15 1.09
N LEU A 200 -12.00 0.68 0.91
CA LEU A 200 -10.90 0.97 1.83
C LEU A 200 -10.33 2.35 1.55
N LEU A 201 -10.25 3.21 2.56
CA LEU A 201 -9.62 4.53 2.47
C LEU A 201 -8.40 4.57 3.39
N PHE A 202 -7.27 5.07 2.90
CA PHE A 202 -6.01 5.05 3.64
C PHE A 202 -5.67 6.44 4.17
N THR A 203 -5.19 6.53 5.41
CA THR A 203 -4.44 7.71 5.86
C THR A 203 -3.10 7.79 5.12
N VAL A 204 -2.44 8.96 5.13
CA VAL A 204 -1.16 9.17 4.43
C VAL A 204 -0.01 9.34 5.41
N THR A 205 1.23 9.14 4.95
CA THR A 205 2.41 9.45 5.76
C THR A 205 2.47 10.96 6.05
N GLU A 206 2.35 11.36 7.32
CA GLU A 206 2.45 12.76 7.73
C GLU A 206 3.91 13.20 7.93
N TYR A 207 4.61 13.46 6.83
CA TYR A 207 6.02 13.88 6.88
C TYR A 207 6.22 15.41 6.76
N ARG A 208 5.15 16.17 6.50
CA ARG A 208 5.14 17.65 6.47
C ARG A 208 3.98 18.21 7.28
N THR A 209 4.12 19.44 7.76
CA THR A 209 3.12 20.09 8.62
C THR A 209 1.75 20.24 7.95
N ASN A 210 1.68 20.52 6.65
CA ASN A 210 0.41 20.70 5.94
C ASN A 210 -0.34 19.39 5.66
N TYR A 211 0.22 18.22 5.99
CA TYR A 211 -0.47 16.94 5.79
C TYR A 211 -1.55 16.70 6.85
N SER A 212 -1.60 17.51 7.91
CA SER A 212 -2.75 17.54 8.81
C SER A 212 -4.05 17.87 8.09
N ASP A 213 -3.99 18.63 6.98
CA ASP A 213 -5.17 18.97 6.16
C ASP A 213 -5.72 17.71 5.48
N VAL A 214 -4.83 16.88 4.92
CA VAL A 214 -5.16 15.60 4.28
C VAL A 214 -5.82 14.66 5.30
N THR A 215 -5.24 14.55 6.49
CA THR A 215 -5.80 13.76 7.60
C THR A 215 -7.17 14.28 8.03
N ALA A 216 -7.34 15.61 8.13
CA ALA A 216 -8.63 16.21 8.49
C ALA A 216 -9.72 15.89 7.44
N VAL A 217 -9.39 15.95 6.16
CA VAL A 217 -10.30 15.57 5.07
C VAL A 217 -10.66 14.09 5.15
N ILE A 218 -9.67 13.19 5.25
CA ILE A 218 -9.91 11.75 5.33
C ILE A 218 -10.82 11.39 6.50
N ASN A 219 -10.61 11.97 7.68
CA ASN A 219 -11.48 11.76 8.84
C ASN A 219 -12.92 12.23 8.59
N GLY A 220 -13.10 13.36 7.89
CA GLY A 220 -14.42 13.83 7.49
C GLY A 220 -15.12 12.88 6.50
N LEU A 221 -14.39 12.36 5.51
CA LEU A 221 -14.93 11.42 4.53
C LEU A 221 -15.38 10.10 5.16
N VAL A 222 -14.62 9.57 6.12
CA VAL A 222 -14.99 8.34 6.83
C VAL A 222 -16.30 8.53 7.62
N ALA A 223 -16.57 9.72 8.13
CA ALA A 223 -17.84 10.04 8.79
C ALA A 223 -19.00 10.22 7.80
N ASP A 224 -18.73 10.75 6.61
CA ASP A 224 -19.74 11.06 5.60
C ASP A 224 -20.15 9.86 4.73
N TYR A 225 -19.25 8.88 4.54
CA TYR A 225 -19.46 7.73 3.64
C TYR A 225 -19.55 6.41 4.41
N PRO A 226 -20.77 5.84 4.61
CA PRO A 226 -20.95 4.65 5.44
C PRO A 226 -20.38 3.37 4.82
N ASN A 227 -20.08 3.37 3.51
CA ASN A 227 -19.43 2.27 2.81
C ASN A 227 -17.89 2.36 2.83
N VAL A 228 -17.32 3.31 3.57
CA VAL A 228 -15.86 3.49 3.69
C VAL A 228 -15.33 2.91 4.99
N THR A 229 -14.24 2.16 4.88
CA THR A 229 -13.47 1.61 6.01
C THR A 229 -12.07 2.20 6.00
N LEU A 230 -11.62 2.72 7.16
CA LEU A 230 -10.33 3.39 7.27
C LEU A 230 -9.18 2.41 7.53
N ILE A 231 -8.08 2.56 6.80
CA ILE A 231 -6.80 1.91 7.06
C ILE A 231 -5.81 2.96 7.56
N ASP A 232 -5.36 2.83 8.81
CA ASP A 232 -4.44 3.78 9.42
C ASP A 232 -2.97 3.52 9.03
N TRP A 233 -2.66 3.79 7.77
CA TRP A 233 -1.30 3.72 7.26
C TRP A 233 -0.36 4.73 7.95
N ALA A 234 -0.83 5.93 8.29
CA ALA A 234 -0.03 6.94 8.99
C ALA A 234 0.61 6.40 10.28
N THR A 235 -0.12 5.55 11.03
CA THR A 235 0.42 4.86 12.19
C THR A 235 1.39 3.74 11.81
N ALA A 236 1.05 2.90 10.84
CA ALA A 236 1.95 1.84 10.36
C ALA A 236 3.29 2.39 9.85
N ALA A 237 3.25 3.47 9.07
CA ALA A 237 4.39 4.16 8.48
C ALA A 237 5.39 4.70 9.52
N ARG A 238 4.93 5.03 10.73
CA ARG A 238 5.80 5.48 11.84
C ARG A 238 6.60 4.34 12.47
N THR A 239 6.30 3.09 12.16
CA THR A 239 7.03 1.94 12.69
C THR A 239 8.48 1.95 12.18
N PRO A 240 9.48 1.86 13.07
CA PRO A 240 10.88 1.85 12.66
C PRO A 240 11.17 0.75 11.62
N GLY A 241 11.76 1.13 10.50
CA GLY A 241 12.12 0.21 9.42
C GLY A 241 11.04 -0.05 8.39
N VAL A 242 9.87 0.60 8.45
CA VAL A 242 8.82 0.51 7.40
C VAL A 242 9.11 1.41 6.21
N LEU A 243 9.63 2.62 6.44
CA LEU A 243 9.90 3.59 5.39
C LEU A 243 11.36 3.57 4.95
N ARG A 244 11.58 4.01 3.71
CA ARG A 244 12.89 4.36 3.15
C ARG A 244 13.45 5.61 3.84
N PRO A 245 14.75 5.92 3.62
CA PRO A 245 15.36 7.13 4.18
C PRO A 245 14.70 8.46 3.76
N ASP A 246 13.88 8.46 2.72
CA ASP A 246 13.10 9.63 2.31
C ASP A 246 11.93 9.95 3.25
N GLY A 247 11.58 9.02 4.15
CA GLY A 247 10.51 9.19 5.13
C GLY A 247 9.11 9.21 4.53
N LEU A 248 8.94 8.77 3.28
CA LEU A 248 7.65 8.75 2.59
C LEU A 248 7.33 7.39 1.98
N HIS A 249 8.27 6.83 1.21
CA HIS A 249 8.03 5.60 0.48
C HIS A 249 8.32 4.37 1.37
N PRO A 250 7.47 3.34 1.34
CA PRO A 250 7.80 2.08 2.00
C PRO A 250 9.06 1.44 1.38
N ASN A 251 9.79 0.68 2.20
CA ASN A 251 10.77 -0.30 1.71
C ASN A 251 10.11 -1.69 1.64
N ASP A 252 10.86 -2.76 1.38
CA ASP A 252 10.29 -4.13 1.24
C ASP A 252 9.46 -4.54 2.48
N ALA A 253 9.97 -4.21 3.68
CA ALA A 253 9.26 -4.50 4.92
C ALA A 253 8.00 -3.64 5.07
N GLY A 254 8.04 -2.39 4.59
CA GLY A 254 6.87 -1.52 4.57
C GLY A 254 5.83 -1.90 3.53
N GLU A 255 6.22 -2.32 2.33
CA GLU A 255 5.32 -2.87 1.31
C GLU A 255 4.66 -4.14 1.83
N PHE A 256 5.43 -5.01 2.52
CA PHE A 256 4.87 -6.17 3.20
C PHE A 256 3.82 -5.77 4.26
N VAL A 257 4.09 -4.75 5.09
CA VAL A 257 3.10 -4.26 6.06
C VAL A 257 1.86 -3.70 5.36
N LEU A 258 2.02 -2.86 4.35
CA LEU A 258 0.92 -2.26 3.58
C LEU A 258 0.01 -3.33 2.99
N VAL A 259 0.60 -4.29 2.28
CA VAL A 259 -0.12 -5.39 1.62
C VAL A 259 -0.85 -6.28 2.64
N ASN A 260 -0.24 -6.56 3.79
CA ASN A 260 -0.91 -7.34 4.84
C ASN A 260 -2.06 -6.57 5.51
N LEU A 261 -1.97 -5.25 5.66
CA LEU A 261 -3.11 -4.44 6.14
C LEU A 261 -4.28 -4.51 5.16
N ILE A 262 -4.01 -4.43 3.85
CA ILE A 262 -5.02 -4.60 2.81
C ILE A 262 -5.62 -6.00 2.86
N ALA A 263 -4.79 -7.05 2.88
CA ALA A 263 -5.23 -8.44 2.91
C ALA A 263 -6.11 -8.74 4.15
N ALA A 264 -5.72 -8.23 5.32
CA ALA A 264 -6.46 -8.43 6.55
C ALA A 264 -7.77 -7.63 6.60
N ALA A 265 -7.85 -6.51 5.88
CA ALA A 265 -9.10 -5.76 5.68
C ALA A 265 -10.07 -6.46 4.73
N LEU A 266 -9.52 -7.08 3.68
CA LEU A 266 -10.32 -7.74 2.65
C LEU A 266 -10.86 -9.09 3.12
N GLY A 267 -10.02 -9.93 3.72
CA GLY A 267 -10.34 -11.33 3.96
C GLY A 267 -10.37 -12.18 2.68
N GLU A 268 -10.95 -13.38 2.76
CA GLU A 268 -11.18 -14.23 1.59
C GLU A 268 -12.26 -13.63 0.70
N ALA A 269 -12.05 -13.66 -0.61
CA ALA A 269 -13.07 -13.26 -1.57
C ALA A 269 -14.18 -14.34 -1.65
N PRO A 270 -15.46 -13.95 -1.78
CA PRO A 270 -16.57 -14.90 -1.76
C PRO A 270 -16.57 -15.86 -2.96
N THR A 271 -16.50 -15.32 -4.18
CA THR A 271 -16.56 -16.10 -5.42
C THR A 271 -15.83 -15.41 -6.58
N GLY A 272 -15.20 -16.19 -7.45
CA GLY A 272 -14.57 -15.73 -8.68
C GLY A 272 -13.21 -16.39 -8.92
N GLU A 273 -12.65 -16.18 -10.11
CA GLU A 273 -11.27 -16.56 -10.42
C GLU A 273 -10.35 -15.43 -9.96
N ALA A 274 -9.36 -15.75 -9.12
CA ALA A 274 -8.33 -14.80 -8.75
C ALA A 274 -7.49 -14.44 -9.99
N ASP A 275 -7.14 -13.16 -10.13
CA ASP A 275 -6.38 -12.68 -11.27
C ASP A 275 -5.67 -11.37 -10.92
N CYS A 276 -4.42 -11.23 -11.32
CA CYS A 276 -3.73 -9.96 -11.31
C CYS A 276 -4.05 -9.19 -12.60
N ILE A 277 -5.14 -8.41 -12.55
CA ILE A 277 -5.64 -7.64 -13.69
C ILE A 277 -4.62 -6.56 -14.04
N ARG A 278 -4.10 -6.64 -15.25
CA ARG A 278 -3.13 -5.65 -15.76
C ARG A 278 -3.76 -4.25 -15.85
N SER A 279 -3.19 -3.32 -15.11
CA SER A 279 -3.59 -1.91 -15.15
C SER A 279 -3.28 -1.24 -16.50
N GLN A 280 -4.19 -0.38 -16.94
CA GLN A 280 -3.99 0.52 -18.08
C GLN A 280 -3.25 1.81 -17.67
N PHE A 281 -3.17 2.10 -16.38
CA PHE A 281 -2.47 3.25 -15.81
C PHE A 281 -1.04 2.84 -15.47
N ARG A 282 -0.10 3.25 -16.32
CA ARG A 282 1.32 2.87 -16.31
C ARG A 282 2.24 4.02 -16.73
N ASP A 283 1.78 5.26 -16.63
CA ASP A 283 2.60 6.43 -16.85
C ASP A 283 3.36 6.79 -15.57
N ASP A 284 4.66 6.45 -15.54
CA ASP A 284 5.57 6.71 -14.42
C ASP A 284 6.68 7.68 -14.78
N SER A 285 6.42 8.59 -15.72
CA SER A 285 7.39 9.62 -16.09
C SER A 285 7.90 10.39 -14.85
N ALA A 286 7.04 10.56 -13.84
CA ALA A 286 7.33 11.24 -12.58
C ALA A 286 8.50 10.64 -11.79
N ILE A 287 8.79 9.34 -11.94
CA ILE A 287 9.94 8.69 -11.28
C ILE A 287 11.24 9.37 -11.69
N ASN A 288 11.39 9.68 -12.98
CA ASN A 288 12.58 10.32 -13.53
C ASN A 288 12.72 11.79 -13.06
N GLU A 289 11.64 12.36 -12.54
CA GLU A 289 11.59 13.71 -11.97
C GLU A 289 11.85 13.70 -10.46
N GLY A 290 12.20 12.53 -9.90
CA GLY A 290 12.45 12.34 -8.47
C GLY A 290 11.18 12.23 -7.63
N ASN A 291 9.99 12.19 -8.26
CA ASN A 291 8.72 12.01 -7.57
C ASN A 291 8.25 10.57 -7.70
N GLY A 292 8.22 9.85 -6.58
CA GLY A 292 7.56 8.55 -6.57
C GLY A 292 8.38 7.36 -7.02
N SER A 293 9.70 7.36 -6.81
CA SER A 293 10.54 6.19 -7.07
C SER A 293 10.02 4.97 -6.28
N PRO A 294 9.44 3.97 -6.95
CA PRO A 294 9.00 2.76 -6.28
C PRO A 294 10.22 2.01 -5.76
N ASN A 295 9.96 1.03 -4.93
CA ASN A 295 10.99 0.11 -4.51
C ASN A 295 11.39 -0.74 -5.73
N ILE A 296 12.56 -0.48 -6.28
CA ILE A 296 13.17 -1.32 -7.31
C ILE A 296 14.37 -1.89 -6.60
N ASP A 297 14.32 -3.18 -6.25
CA ASP A 297 15.39 -3.89 -5.57
C ASP A 297 16.77 -3.45 -6.07
N ASP A 298 17.68 -3.13 -5.15
CA ASP A 298 19.10 -2.85 -5.44
C ASP A 298 19.88 -4.14 -5.83
N SER A 299 19.22 -5.04 -6.57
CA SER A 299 19.78 -6.24 -7.17
C SER A 299 19.99 -6.05 -8.66
N SER A 300 20.70 -5.00 -9.05
CA SER A 300 21.28 -4.87 -10.40
C SER A 300 22.55 -4.01 -10.39
N SER A 301 23.50 -4.34 -9.51
CA SER A 301 24.91 -4.03 -9.74
C SER A 301 25.62 -5.26 -10.32
N ASP A 302 25.13 -5.73 -11.47
CA ASP A 302 25.78 -6.79 -12.25
C ASP A 302 27.02 -6.21 -12.96
N THR A 303 28.06 -6.00 -12.15
CA THR A 303 29.42 -5.84 -12.68
C THR A 303 29.85 -7.23 -13.13
N PRO A 304 30.30 -7.47 -14.39
CA PRO A 304 30.65 -8.82 -14.82
C PRO A 304 31.85 -9.33 -14.02
N ARG A 305 31.60 -10.08 -12.95
CA ARG A 305 32.62 -10.90 -12.32
C ARG A 305 32.97 -11.99 -13.30
N THR A 306 34.11 -11.82 -13.96
CA THR A 306 34.76 -12.86 -14.75
C THR A 306 35.08 -14.02 -13.82
N VAL A 307 34.18 -15.00 -13.74
CA VAL A 307 34.46 -16.26 -13.06
C VAL A 307 35.40 -17.06 -13.97
N SER A 308 36.69 -16.95 -13.69
CA SER A 308 37.70 -17.86 -14.24
C SER A 308 37.51 -19.25 -13.62
N THR A 309 36.80 -20.12 -14.33
CA THR A 309 36.85 -21.56 -14.08
C THR A 309 37.93 -22.19 -14.97
N THR A 310 39.13 -22.34 -14.41
CA THR A 310 40.10 -23.33 -14.89
C THR A 310 39.50 -24.73 -14.80
N PRO A 311 39.37 -25.51 -15.89
CA PRO A 311 39.04 -26.92 -15.81
C PRO A 311 40.31 -27.75 -15.63
N SER A 312 40.38 -28.51 -14.55
CA SER A 312 41.37 -29.57 -14.37
C SER A 312 41.11 -30.68 -15.38
N ALA A 313 42.17 -31.10 -16.07
CA ALA A 313 42.17 -32.14 -17.09
C ALA A 313 41.74 -33.51 -16.56
N GLY A 314 41.02 -34.28 -17.40
CA GLY A 314 40.66 -35.67 -17.13
C GLY A 314 39.78 -36.29 -18.22
N SER A 315 40.41 -36.70 -19.33
CA SER A 315 40.04 -37.74 -20.30
C SER A 315 38.58 -38.01 -20.67
N GLY A 316 38.28 -37.87 -21.97
CA GLY A 316 37.52 -38.88 -22.70
C GLY A 316 36.42 -38.38 -23.64
N ALA A 317 36.61 -38.70 -24.93
CA ALA A 317 35.61 -38.80 -25.99
C ALA A 317 35.05 -37.50 -26.63
N THR A 318 35.80 -37.08 -27.64
CA THR A 318 35.40 -36.49 -28.92
C THR A 318 33.94 -36.72 -29.36
N THR A 319 33.19 -35.65 -29.62
CA THR A 319 32.50 -35.49 -30.92
C THR A 319 32.29 -34.00 -31.22
N THR A 320 33.00 -33.52 -32.23
CA THR A 320 32.84 -32.23 -32.89
C THR A 320 31.74 -32.34 -33.94
N VAL A 321 30.78 -31.41 -33.95
CA VAL A 321 30.22 -30.88 -35.20
C VAL A 321 30.11 -29.37 -35.06
N ALA A 322 30.84 -28.68 -35.91
CA ALA A 322 30.84 -27.24 -36.06
C ALA A 322 30.07 -26.85 -37.33
N THR A 323 29.62 -25.59 -37.36
CA THR A 323 29.46 -24.70 -38.54
C THR A 323 28.37 -25.07 -39.56
N SER A 324 27.62 -24.16 -40.20
CA SER A 324 27.72 -22.70 -40.35
C SER A 324 26.43 -22.15 -41.02
N PRO A 325 26.27 -20.81 -41.10
CA PRO A 325 25.11 -20.10 -41.66
C PRO A 325 25.25 -19.75 -43.15
N SER A 326 24.13 -19.47 -43.84
CA SER A 326 23.98 -18.75 -45.12
C SER A 326 22.46 -18.63 -45.36
N GLY A 327 21.82 -17.51 -45.73
CA GLY A 327 22.23 -16.36 -46.52
C GLY A 327 21.43 -16.35 -47.83
N GLY A 328 20.52 -15.38 -48.02
CA GLY A 328 20.18 -14.85 -49.36
C GLY A 328 18.73 -14.92 -49.88
N SER A 329 18.09 -13.74 -49.90
CA SER A 329 17.35 -13.11 -51.02
C SER A 329 15.98 -13.59 -51.54
N GLY A 330 15.03 -12.63 -51.54
CA GLY A 330 14.36 -12.19 -52.78
C GLY A 330 12.84 -12.42 -52.87
N GLY A 331 12.05 -11.34 -52.87
CA GLY A 331 10.63 -11.40 -53.23
C GLY A 331 9.85 -10.11 -52.98
N THR A 332 9.79 -9.24 -53.99
CA THR A 332 9.06 -7.97 -54.04
C THR A 332 7.56 -8.17 -54.28
N THR A 333 6.69 -7.51 -53.49
CA THR A 333 5.31 -7.16 -53.92
C THR A 333 4.91 -5.81 -53.31
N THR A 334 4.30 -4.97 -54.14
CA THR A 334 3.96 -3.55 -53.95
C THR A 334 2.53 -3.29 -53.42
N VAL A 335 2.41 -2.41 -52.40
CA VAL A 335 1.50 -1.22 -52.25
C VAL A 335 -0.04 -1.49 -52.12
N PRO A 336 -0.82 -0.82 -51.20
CA PRO A 336 -0.80 0.63 -51.01
C PRO A 336 -0.68 1.24 -49.60
N THR A 337 0.00 2.38 -49.64
CA THR A 337 0.14 3.46 -48.67
C THR A 337 -1.20 4.04 -48.23
N SER A 338 -1.46 3.99 -46.93
CA SER A 338 -2.45 4.83 -46.24
C SER A 338 -1.86 6.23 -46.09
N THR A 339 -2.65 7.23 -46.45
CA THR A 339 -2.37 8.66 -46.26
C THR A 339 -2.41 9.04 -44.79
N ASP A 340 -1.29 9.55 -44.27
CA ASP A 340 -1.22 10.26 -42.99
C ASP A 340 -1.91 11.63 -43.07
N PRO A 341 -2.59 12.08 -42.01
CA PRO A 341 -3.06 13.47 -41.88
C PRO A 341 -1.88 14.43 -41.60
N PRO A 342 -2.05 15.74 -41.88
CA PRO A 342 -0.97 16.71 -41.76
C PRO A 342 -0.52 16.91 -40.32
N VAL A 343 0.81 16.87 -40.12
CA VAL A 343 1.49 17.32 -38.91
C VAL A 343 1.26 18.83 -38.77
N THR A 344 0.54 19.24 -37.73
CA THR A 344 0.52 20.63 -37.27
C THR A 344 1.79 20.92 -36.47
N ASP A 345 2.52 21.95 -36.87
CA ASP A 345 3.68 22.46 -36.13
C ASP A 345 3.31 22.75 -34.66
N PRO A 346 4.20 22.44 -33.70
CA PRO A 346 4.00 22.82 -32.30
C PRO A 346 4.03 24.36 -32.15
N PRO A 347 3.25 24.93 -31.22
CA PRO A 347 3.29 26.36 -30.94
C PRO A 347 4.68 26.79 -30.42
N PRO A 348 5.08 28.05 -30.62
CA PRO A 348 6.37 28.54 -30.18
C PRO A 348 6.47 28.49 -28.65
N VAL A 349 7.58 27.92 -28.17
CA VAL A 349 7.96 27.93 -26.75
C VAL A 349 8.20 29.38 -26.34
N THR A 350 7.34 29.92 -25.48
CA THR A 350 7.61 31.17 -24.77
C THR A 350 8.60 30.89 -23.65
N ASP A 351 9.73 31.58 -23.67
CA ASP A 351 10.71 31.56 -22.58
C ASP A 351 10.04 31.86 -21.23
N PRO A 352 10.41 31.15 -20.15
CA PRO A 352 9.91 31.47 -18.82
C PRO A 352 10.36 32.88 -18.39
N PRO A 353 9.53 33.60 -17.62
CA PRO A 353 9.91 34.91 -17.10
C PRO A 353 11.15 34.81 -16.19
N PRO A 354 11.99 35.86 -16.13
CA PRO A 354 13.17 35.85 -15.30
C PRO A 354 12.81 35.70 -13.82
N VAL A 355 13.48 34.77 -13.16
CA VAL A 355 13.39 34.55 -11.71
C VAL A 355 13.90 35.81 -11.01
N THR A 356 13.02 36.52 -10.33
CA THR A 356 13.41 37.58 -9.39
C THR A 356 13.91 36.95 -8.10
N ASP A 357 15.13 37.28 -7.70
CA ASP A 357 15.72 36.87 -6.43
C ASP A 357 14.79 37.24 -5.24
N PRO A 358 14.68 36.39 -4.21
CA PRO A 358 13.90 36.71 -3.02
C PRO A 358 14.53 37.89 -2.26
N PRO A 359 13.72 38.74 -1.60
CA PRO A 359 14.24 39.86 -0.84
C PRO A 359 15.12 39.36 0.32
N THR A 360 16.32 39.90 0.41
CA THR A 360 17.23 39.74 1.55
C THR A 360 16.51 40.11 2.85
N SER A 361 16.43 39.12 3.74
CA SER A 361 15.94 39.28 5.11
C SER A 361 16.75 40.36 5.84
N THR A 362 16.06 41.40 6.30
CA THR A 362 16.60 42.36 7.26
C THR A 362 16.50 41.77 8.66
N ASP A 363 17.64 41.62 9.34
CA ASP A 363 17.73 41.24 10.74
C ASP A 363 16.89 42.17 11.65
N PRO A 364 16.24 41.65 12.70
CA PRO A 364 15.56 42.47 13.68
C PRO A 364 16.56 43.23 14.58
N PRO A 365 16.19 44.42 15.11
CA PRO A 365 17.08 45.21 15.94
C PRO A 365 17.33 44.55 17.30
N VAL A 366 18.62 44.48 17.66
CA VAL A 366 19.09 44.09 19.00
C VAL A 366 18.66 45.16 20.00
N THR A 367 17.85 44.76 20.98
CA THR A 367 17.53 45.58 22.16
C THR A 367 18.49 45.25 23.29
N ASP A 368 19.26 46.24 23.73
CA ASP A 368 20.11 46.13 24.92
C ASP A 368 19.27 45.94 26.20
N PRO A 369 19.73 45.13 27.17
CA PRO A 369 19.06 44.97 28.46
C PRO A 369 19.26 46.20 29.37
N PRO A 370 18.31 46.50 30.28
CA PRO A 370 18.39 47.67 31.15
C PRO A 370 19.46 47.54 32.24
N PRO A 371 20.02 48.67 32.72
CA PRO A 371 21.08 48.69 33.72
C PRO A 371 20.55 48.29 35.11
N VAL A 372 21.42 47.58 35.86
CA VAL A 372 21.20 47.09 37.23
C VAL A 372 21.33 48.20 38.26
#